data_AF-A0A971CVJ7-F1
#
_entry.id   AF-A0A971CVJ7-F1
#
_cell.length_a   1.000
_cell.length_b   1.000
_cell.length_c   1.000
_cell.angle_alpha   90.00
_cell.angle_beta   90.00
_cell.angle_gamma   90.00
#
_symmetry.space_group_name_H-M   'P 1'
#
loop_
_entity.id
_entity.type
_entity.pdbx_description
1 polymer ?
#
loop_
_entity_poly.entity_id
_entity_poly.type
_entity_poly.pdbx_seq_one_letter_code
_entity_poly.pdbx_strand_id
1 'polypeptide(L)'
;MAGCRSNERKSLVLTYENPLWSGYLADPFVLKVGDYYYAYGTGGAPDGREFPILRSRNFTDWEFVGGALARLEEPKLKDYWAPEVAERDGKFYLYYAGDMKMRVAVADDPAGPFRDSGRWMFPDLPFSIDGHAFRDPQSGQWYFYFAKDFFDQRPGTALAMVRLADDMMTPVGPVTTVLRAFADWQIYERNRPLYDKTWDA
;
A
#
# COMPACT_ATOMS: atom_id res chain seq x y z
N MET A 1 -16.55 -56.49 5.76
CA MET A 1 -17.19 -55.23 6.19
C MET A 1 -16.12 -54.17 6.34
N ALA A 2 -16.00 -53.27 5.36
CA ALA A 2 -15.06 -52.16 5.40
C ALA A 2 -15.65 -51.04 6.28
N GLY A 3 -14.97 -50.73 7.39
CA GLY A 3 -15.38 -49.66 8.30
C GLY A 3 -15.10 -48.30 7.70
N CYS A 4 -16.15 -47.50 7.50
CA CYS A 4 -16.05 -46.10 7.10
C CYS A 4 -15.49 -45.32 8.29
N ARG A 5 -14.22 -44.91 8.25
CA ARG A 5 -13.67 -43.96 9.23
C ARG A 5 -14.14 -42.56 8.86
N SER A 6 -15.12 -42.05 9.59
CA SER A 6 -15.47 -40.63 9.56
C SER A 6 -14.26 -39.82 10.04
N ASN A 7 -13.65 -39.08 9.13
CA ASN A 7 -12.57 -38.17 9.46
C ASN A 7 -13.21 -36.91 10.06
N GLU A 8 -13.45 -36.92 11.38
CA GLU A 8 -13.91 -35.74 12.11
C GLU A 8 -12.80 -34.68 12.06
N ARG A 9 -12.94 -33.70 11.15
CA ARG A 9 -12.13 -32.48 11.18
C ARG A 9 -12.53 -31.72 12.44
N LYS A 10 -11.72 -31.82 13.50
CA LYS A 10 -11.79 -30.91 14.64
C LYS A 10 -11.67 -29.48 14.10
N SER A 11 -12.75 -28.72 14.22
CA SER A 11 -12.73 -27.28 14.06
C SER A 11 -11.79 -26.71 15.13
N LEU A 12 -10.63 -26.19 14.71
CA LEU A 12 -9.77 -25.42 15.60
C LEU A 12 -10.39 -24.05 15.74
N VAL A 13 -10.81 -23.70 16.96
CA VAL A 13 -11.21 -22.33 17.27
C VAL A 13 -9.93 -21.48 17.30
N LEU A 14 -9.82 -20.53 16.38
CA LEU A 14 -8.75 -19.53 16.37
C LEU A 14 -9.10 -18.41 17.36
N THR A 15 -8.18 -18.11 18.28
CA THR A 15 -8.28 -16.99 19.23
C THR A 15 -7.07 -16.07 19.04
N TYR A 16 -7.24 -14.76 19.19
CA TYR A 16 -6.16 -13.78 19.06
C TYR A 16 -6.34 -12.63 20.05
N GLU A 17 -5.25 -11.90 20.30
CA GLU A 17 -5.22 -10.66 21.06
C GLU A 17 -4.35 -9.65 20.31
N ASN A 18 -4.82 -8.40 20.20
CA ASN A 18 -4.05 -7.33 19.55
C ASN A 18 -3.06 -6.70 20.55
N PRO A 19 -1.89 -6.23 20.08
CA PRO A 19 -1.42 -6.27 18.68
C PRO A 19 -0.92 -7.67 18.26
N LEU A 20 -1.14 -8.02 16.98
CA LEU A 20 -0.75 -9.33 16.40
C LEU A 20 0.76 -9.47 16.14
N TRP A 21 1.50 -8.37 16.21
CA TRP A 21 2.96 -8.35 16.11
C TRP A 21 3.51 -7.26 17.03
N SER A 22 4.61 -7.56 17.73
CA SER A 22 5.22 -6.62 18.68
C SER A 22 6.18 -5.61 18.03
N GLY A 23 6.47 -5.77 16.74
CA GLY A 23 7.28 -4.83 15.96
C GLY A 23 6.48 -3.62 15.46
N TYR A 24 7.16 -2.67 14.83
CA TYR A 24 6.53 -1.49 14.25
C TYR A 24 6.09 -1.74 12.81
N LEU A 25 4.79 -1.58 12.53
CA LEU A 25 4.18 -1.74 11.21
C LEU A 25 2.97 -0.79 11.11
N ALA A 26 3.20 0.44 10.68
CA ALA A 26 2.12 1.37 10.37
C ALA A 26 1.58 1.14 8.96
N ASP A 27 0.36 1.61 8.67
CA ASP A 27 -0.29 1.46 7.36
C ASP A 27 -0.31 -0.01 6.85
N PRO A 28 -0.80 -0.97 7.66
CA PRO A 28 -0.73 -2.39 7.31
C PRO A 28 -1.54 -2.72 6.06
N PHE A 29 -0.88 -3.26 5.04
CA PHE A 29 -1.52 -3.88 3.88
C PHE A 29 -1.30 -5.39 3.90
N VAL A 30 -2.34 -6.18 3.58
CA VAL A 30 -2.26 -7.65 3.55
C VAL A 30 -2.61 -8.21 2.18
N LEU A 31 -1.67 -8.95 1.58
CA LEU A 31 -1.86 -9.70 0.33
C LEU A 31 -2.00 -11.20 0.60
N LYS A 32 -2.99 -11.86 -0.01
CA LYS A 32 -3.09 -13.32 -0.01
C LYS A 32 -2.38 -13.91 -1.23
N VAL A 33 -1.45 -14.83 -1.02
CA VAL A 33 -0.74 -15.58 -2.08
C VAL A 33 -0.66 -17.06 -1.71
N GLY A 34 -1.37 -17.90 -2.48
CA GLY A 34 -1.51 -19.32 -2.16
C GLY A 34 -2.12 -19.54 -0.76
N ASP A 35 -1.42 -20.30 0.08
CA ASP A 35 -1.83 -20.60 1.45
C ASP A 35 -1.44 -19.52 2.47
N TYR A 36 -0.71 -18.50 2.06
CA TYR A 36 -0.14 -17.50 2.95
C TYR A 36 -0.79 -16.12 2.74
N TYR A 37 -0.74 -15.35 3.81
CA TYR A 37 -0.99 -13.92 3.87
C TYR A 37 0.34 -13.22 4.11
N TYR A 38 0.59 -12.14 3.41
CA TYR A 38 1.79 -11.31 3.53
C TYR A 38 1.36 -9.91 3.96
N ALA A 39 1.83 -9.46 5.12
CA ALA A 39 1.58 -8.10 5.60
C ALA A 39 2.81 -7.22 5.33
N TYR A 40 2.57 -6.01 4.85
CA TYR A 40 3.57 -4.98 4.59
C TYR A 40 3.14 -3.73 5.34
N GLY A 41 4.08 -2.93 5.82
CA GLY A 41 3.73 -1.64 6.40
C GLY A 41 4.91 -0.69 6.52
N THR A 42 4.61 0.57 6.80
CA THR A 42 5.59 1.62 7.08
C THR A 42 6.44 1.23 8.28
N GLY A 43 7.77 1.29 8.11
CA GLY A 43 8.73 1.00 9.17
C GLY A 43 10.09 0.56 8.64
N GLY A 44 11.10 0.68 9.49
CA GLY A 44 12.40 0.05 9.27
C GLY A 44 12.32 -1.44 9.66
N ALA A 45 12.72 -2.32 8.75
CA ALA A 45 12.83 -3.74 9.02
C ALA A 45 14.10 -4.06 9.84
N PRO A 46 14.06 -5.11 10.69
CA PRO A 46 15.23 -5.55 11.46
C PRO A 46 16.50 -5.85 10.65
N ASP A 47 16.38 -6.14 9.35
CA ASP A 47 17.49 -6.41 8.43
C ASP A 47 18.09 -5.13 7.80
N GLY A 48 17.63 -3.95 8.22
CA GLY A 48 18.12 -2.64 7.76
C GLY A 48 17.46 -2.13 6.47
N ARG A 49 16.48 -2.86 5.93
CA ARG A 49 15.66 -2.43 4.78
C ARG A 49 14.40 -1.70 5.25
N GLU A 50 13.64 -1.17 4.29
CA GLU A 50 12.33 -0.58 4.51
C GLU A 50 11.21 -1.61 4.34
N PHE A 51 10.08 -1.32 4.97
CA PHE A 51 8.83 -2.07 4.91
C PHE A 51 8.96 -3.51 5.43
N PRO A 52 8.78 -3.76 6.75
CA PRO A 52 8.79 -5.11 7.29
C PRO A 52 7.71 -5.95 6.61
N ILE A 53 8.09 -7.15 6.19
CA ILE A 53 7.17 -8.15 5.65
C ILE A 53 6.91 -9.19 6.72
N LEU A 54 5.65 -9.40 7.05
CA LEU A 54 5.19 -10.50 7.87
C LEU A 54 4.47 -11.53 7.02
N ARG A 55 4.50 -12.80 7.43
CA ARG A 55 3.75 -13.88 6.78
C ARG A 55 2.89 -14.63 7.80
N SER A 56 1.70 -15.05 7.40
CA SER A 56 0.79 -15.86 8.21
C SER A 56 0.00 -16.86 7.36
N ARG A 57 -0.42 -17.98 7.93
CA ARG A 57 -1.40 -18.89 7.29
C ARG A 57 -2.83 -18.69 7.79
N ASN A 58 -3.01 -17.97 8.89
CA ASN A 58 -4.25 -17.94 9.66
C ASN A 58 -4.64 -16.56 10.17
N PHE A 59 -3.98 -15.49 9.72
CA PHE A 59 -4.18 -14.09 10.14
C PHE A 59 -3.88 -13.77 11.60
N THR A 60 -3.43 -14.73 12.41
CA THR A 60 -3.24 -14.54 13.86
C THR A 60 -1.79 -14.74 14.27
N ASP A 61 -1.15 -15.79 13.76
CA ASP A 61 0.27 -16.06 13.97
C ASP A 61 1.07 -15.46 12.81
N TRP A 62 1.86 -14.43 13.09
CA TRP A 62 2.67 -13.71 12.09
C TRP A 62 4.17 -13.90 12.34
N GLU A 63 4.88 -14.33 11.31
CA GLU A 63 6.35 -14.42 11.32
C GLU A 63 6.96 -13.29 10.47
N PHE A 64 8.05 -12.67 10.94
CA PHE A 64 8.82 -11.73 10.12
C PHE A 64 9.64 -12.49 9.08
N VAL A 65 9.55 -12.08 7.81
CA VAL A 65 10.24 -12.76 6.69
C VAL A 65 11.28 -11.90 5.96
N GLY A 66 11.38 -10.61 6.29
CA GLY A 66 12.39 -9.70 5.72
C GLY A 66 11.86 -8.28 5.54
N GLY A 67 12.74 -7.34 5.17
CA GLY A 67 12.31 -6.04 4.65
C GLY A 67 12.15 -6.05 3.12
N ALA A 68 11.13 -5.36 2.63
CA ALA A 68 10.74 -5.40 1.23
C ALA A 68 11.72 -4.67 0.30
N LEU A 69 12.21 -3.50 0.70
CA LEU A 69 12.95 -2.60 -0.19
C LEU A 69 14.21 -2.06 0.47
N ALA A 70 15.36 -2.19 -0.19
CA ALA A 70 16.57 -1.49 0.25
C ALA A 70 16.41 0.03 0.03
N ARG A 71 16.95 0.84 0.95
CA ARG A 71 16.98 2.30 0.76
C ARG A 71 17.69 2.64 -0.57
N LEU A 72 17.19 3.69 -1.22
CA LEU A 72 17.71 4.13 -2.50
C LEU A 72 18.96 4.98 -2.27
N GLU A 73 19.98 4.74 -3.10
CA GLU A 73 21.15 5.62 -3.16
C GLU A 73 20.85 6.87 -3.98
N GLU A 74 20.17 6.72 -5.13
CA GLU A 74 19.81 7.82 -6.03
C GLU A 74 18.40 7.64 -6.63
N PRO A 75 17.46 8.58 -6.43
CA PRO A 75 17.57 9.69 -5.49
C PRO A 75 17.59 9.16 -4.05
N LYS A 76 18.37 9.79 -3.17
CA LYS A 76 18.34 9.48 -1.74
C LYS A 76 17.05 10.03 -1.10
N LEU A 77 16.17 9.13 -0.69
CA LEU A 77 14.91 9.45 -0.02
C LEU A 77 15.08 9.50 1.50
N LYS A 78 14.31 10.36 2.16
CA LYS A 78 14.24 10.45 3.62
C LYS A 78 13.17 9.53 4.17
N ASP A 79 12.00 9.57 3.54
CA ASP A 79 10.77 8.94 4.02
C ASP A 79 10.27 7.85 3.07
N TYR A 80 9.71 6.77 3.65
CA TYR A 80 9.19 5.59 2.96
C TYR A 80 7.89 5.18 3.63
N TRP A 81 6.74 5.42 3.00
CA TRP A 81 5.43 5.26 3.64
C TRP A 81 4.44 4.42 2.83
N ALA A 82 3.50 3.83 3.57
CA ALA A 82 2.28 3.18 3.15
C ALA A 82 2.46 2.20 1.97
N PRO A 83 3.22 1.11 2.15
CA PRO A 83 3.42 0.13 1.10
C PRO A 83 2.16 -0.70 0.85
N GLU A 84 1.71 -0.79 -0.40
CA GLU A 84 0.72 -1.78 -0.84
C GLU A 84 1.27 -2.63 -1.99
N VAL A 85 0.85 -3.90 -2.07
CA VAL A 85 1.34 -4.83 -3.09
C VAL A 85 0.21 -5.39 -3.94
N ALA A 86 0.30 -5.24 -5.26
CA ALA A 86 -0.56 -5.95 -6.20
C ALA A 86 0.20 -7.08 -6.91
N GLU A 87 -0.47 -8.21 -7.14
CA GLU A 87 0.04 -9.29 -7.99
C GLU A 87 -0.54 -9.17 -9.39
N ARG A 88 0.32 -9.37 -10.39
CA ARG A 88 -0.09 -9.54 -11.78
C ARG A 88 0.92 -10.41 -12.53
N ASP A 89 0.41 -11.46 -13.17
CA ASP A 89 1.16 -12.34 -14.06
C ASP A 89 2.43 -12.94 -13.41
N GLY A 90 2.33 -13.29 -12.12
CA GLY A 90 3.41 -13.86 -11.32
C GLY A 90 4.43 -12.85 -10.79
N LYS A 91 4.18 -11.55 -10.98
CA LYS A 91 5.00 -10.45 -10.45
C LYS A 91 4.26 -9.66 -9.39
N PHE A 92 5.02 -9.11 -8.45
CA PHE A 92 4.53 -8.34 -7.33
C PHE A 92 4.98 -6.89 -7.46
N TYR A 93 4.03 -5.96 -7.40
CA TYR A 93 4.25 -4.52 -7.57
C TYR A 93 3.98 -3.84 -6.23
N LEU A 94 5.04 -3.41 -5.56
CA LEU A 94 4.98 -2.66 -4.29
C LEU A 94 4.91 -1.17 -4.59
N TYR A 95 3.76 -0.57 -4.34
CA TYR A 95 3.53 0.86 -4.44
C TYR A 95 3.82 1.50 -3.09
N TYR A 96 4.56 2.61 -3.08
CA TYR A 96 4.92 3.29 -1.85
C TYR A 96 5.14 4.78 -2.08
N ALA A 97 4.98 5.59 -1.04
CA ALA A 97 5.36 7.00 -1.07
C ALA A 97 6.81 7.16 -0.64
N GLY A 98 7.63 7.75 -1.52
CA GLY A 98 8.99 8.20 -1.22
C GLY A 98 9.03 9.72 -1.20
N ASP A 99 9.38 10.33 -0.06
CA ASP A 99 9.33 11.79 0.13
C ASP A 99 8.00 12.42 -0.37
N MET A 100 6.87 11.86 0.08
CA MET A 100 5.50 12.27 -0.28
C MET A 100 5.13 12.14 -1.77
N LYS A 101 5.83 11.28 -2.52
CA LYS A 101 5.51 11.01 -3.93
C LYS A 101 5.45 9.53 -4.25
N MET A 102 4.44 9.13 -5.01
CA MET A 102 4.22 7.74 -5.38
C MET A 102 5.33 7.18 -6.27
N ARG A 103 5.80 6.02 -5.89
CA ARG A 103 6.77 5.17 -6.58
C ARG A 103 6.25 3.74 -6.63
N VAL A 104 6.92 2.92 -7.44
CA VAL A 104 6.61 1.49 -7.57
C VAL A 104 7.90 0.69 -7.67
N ALA A 105 7.94 -0.43 -6.96
CA ALA A 105 9.00 -1.42 -6.97
C ALA A 105 8.45 -2.80 -7.39
N VAL A 106 9.29 -3.67 -7.93
CA VAL A 106 8.87 -4.96 -8.50
C VAL A 106 9.66 -6.12 -7.92
N ALA A 107 9.00 -7.24 -7.65
CA ALA A 107 9.60 -8.51 -7.25
C ALA A 107 8.96 -9.69 -7.98
N ASP A 108 9.66 -10.83 -8.02
CA ASP A 108 9.13 -12.12 -8.50
C ASP A 108 8.58 -13.00 -7.36
N ASP A 109 8.72 -12.56 -6.11
CA ASP A 109 8.24 -13.25 -4.90
C ASP A 109 7.56 -12.23 -3.97
N PRO A 110 6.43 -12.57 -3.30
CA PRO A 110 5.77 -11.64 -2.38
C PRO A 110 6.63 -11.26 -1.18
N ALA A 111 7.60 -12.08 -0.77
CA ALA A 111 8.59 -11.75 0.26
C ALA A 111 9.77 -10.92 -0.26
N GLY A 112 9.75 -10.51 -1.53
CA GLY A 112 10.80 -9.74 -2.16
C GLY A 112 12.07 -10.55 -2.47
N PRO A 113 13.24 -9.89 -2.60
CA PRO A 113 13.44 -8.44 -2.47
C PRO A 113 12.77 -7.68 -3.62
N PHE A 114 12.16 -6.54 -3.30
CA PHE A 114 11.62 -5.63 -4.30
C PHE A 114 12.73 -4.72 -4.83
N ARG A 115 12.65 -4.42 -6.13
CA ARG A 115 13.56 -3.50 -6.82
C ARG A 115 12.76 -2.28 -7.29
N ASP A 116 13.12 -1.10 -6.82
CA ASP A 116 12.50 0.15 -7.26
C ASP A 116 12.62 0.31 -8.79
N SER A 117 11.54 0.77 -9.42
CA SER A 117 11.48 0.97 -10.87
C SER A 117 12.26 2.20 -11.37
N GLY A 118 12.71 3.06 -10.46
CA GLY A 118 13.31 4.36 -10.77
C GLY A 118 12.30 5.45 -11.11
N ARG A 119 10.99 5.16 -11.07
CA ARG A 119 9.93 6.05 -11.58
C ARG A 119 9.17 6.75 -10.47
N TRP A 120 8.92 8.03 -10.68
CA TRP A 120 7.82 8.74 -10.03
C TRP A 120 6.55 8.49 -10.84
N MET A 121 5.50 7.95 -10.22
CA MET A 121 4.24 7.69 -10.94
C MET A 121 3.55 8.99 -11.36
N PHE A 122 3.68 10.04 -10.55
CA PHE A 122 3.09 11.36 -10.78
C PHE A 122 4.14 12.47 -10.64
N PRO A 123 5.07 12.62 -11.61
CA PRO A 123 6.19 13.56 -11.49
C PRO A 123 5.73 15.03 -11.34
N ASP A 124 4.61 15.37 -11.95
CA ASP A 124 4.04 16.73 -11.97
C ASP A 124 3.21 17.08 -10.73
N LEU A 125 2.94 16.10 -9.84
CA LEU A 125 2.25 16.36 -8.59
C LEU A 125 3.27 16.66 -7.48
N PRO A 126 3.07 17.73 -6.67
CA PRO A 126 3.93 18.01 -5.53
C PRO A 126 3.76 16.97 -4.41
N PHE A 127 2.56 16.40 -4.30
CA PHE A 127 2.17 15.47 -3.24
C PHE A 127 1.31 14.34 -3.82
N SER A 128 1.73 13.10 -3.60
CA SER A 128 0.97 11.89 -3.92
C SER A 128 1.39 10.75 -2.98
N ILE A 129 0.47 10.26 -2.15
CA ILE A 129 0.73 9.19 -1.17
C ILE A 129 -0.40 8.16 -1.13
N ASP A 130 -0.27 7.15 -0.28
CA ASP A 130 -1.31 6.17 0.07
C ASP A 130 -1.93 5.51 -1.17
N GLY A 131 -1.05 4.94 -2.00
CA GLY A 131 -1.42 4.34 -3.26
C GLY A 131 -2.08 2.96 -3.11
N HIS A 132 -3.16 2.75 -3.83
CA HIS A 132 -3.92 1.49 -3.85
C HIS A 132 -4.24 1.08 -5.29
N ALA A 133 -3.72 -0.08 -5.72
CA ALA A 133 -4.00 -0.64 -7.03
C ALA A 133 -5.22 -1.59 -6.97
N PHE A 134 -6.25 -1.27 -7.75
CA PHE A 134 -7.50 -2.00 -7.80
C PHE A 134 -7.75 -2.55 -9.21
N ARG A 135 -8.06 -3.85 -9.31
CA ARG A 135 -8.51 -4.46 -10.57
C ARG A 135 -10.03 -4.56 -10.56
N ASP A 136 -10.68 -3.87 -11.48
CA ASP A 136 -12.12 -4.02 -11.66
C ASP A 136 -12.45 -5.46 -12.09
N PRO A 137 -13.23 -6.23 -11.31
CA PRO A 137 -13.55 -7.61 -11.65
C PRO A 137 -14.45 -7.75 -12.88
N GLN A 138 -15.14 -6.68 -13.31
CA GLN A 138 -16.03 -6.73 -14.48
C GLN A 138 -15.27 -6.52 -15.79
N SER A 139 -14.46 -5.45 -15.88
CA SER A 139 -13.70 -5.13 -17.09
C SER A 139 -12.31 -5.75 -17.13
N GLY A 140 -11.76 -6.14 -15.97
CA GLY A 140 -10.35 -6.53 -15.82
C GLY A 140 -9.38 -5.35 -15.84
N GLN A 141 -9.85 -4.11 -16.00
CA GLN A 141 -9.03 -2.90 -16.01
C GLN A 141 -8.49 -2.59 -14.62
N TRP A 142 -7.20 -2.23 -14.58
CA TRP A 142 -6.56 -1.72 -13.38
C TRP A 142 -6.78 -0.22 -13.21
N TYR A 143 -7.02 0.18 -11.97
CA TYR A 143 -7.12 1.56 -11.52
C TYR A 143 -6.14 1.77 -10.38
N PHE A 144 -5.63 2.99 -10.27
CA PHE A 144 -4.76 3.39 -9.18
C PHE A 144 -5.45 4.51 -8.41
N TYR A 145 -5.77 4.22 -7.16
CA TYR A 145 -6.29 5.17 -6.18
C TYR A 145 -5.11 5.73 -5.39
N PHE A 146 -5.15 7.01 -5.08
CA PHE A 146 -4.08 7.66 -4.30
C PHE A 146 -4.59 8.96 -3.69
N ALA A 147 -3.91 9.42 -2.66
CA ALA A 147 -4.16 10.71 -2.04
C ALA A 147 -3.33 11.80 -2.71
N LYS A 148 -3.95 12.94 -3.05
CA LYS A 148 -3.24 14.13 -3.54
C LYS A 148 -3.82 15.41 -2.94
N ASP A 149 -3.05 16.48 -3.01
CA ASP A 149 -3.52 17.79 -2.55
C ASP A 149 -4.50 18.44 -3.54
N PHE A 150 -5.43 19.18 -2.95
CA PHE A 150 -6.36 20.06 -3.63
C PHE A 150 -6.40 21.42 -2.93
N PHE A 151 -6.60 22.47 -3.72
CA PHE A 151 -6.42 23.86 -3.29
C PHE A 151 -7.61 24.77 -3.62
N ASP A 152 -8.74 24.18 -3.99
CA ASP A 152 -10.01 24.87 -4.23
C ASP A 152 -10.87 24.79 -2.95
N GLN A 153 -12.21 24.69 -3.07
CA GLN A 153 -13.11 24.61 -1.91
C GLN A 153 -12.70 23.49 -0.94
N ARG A 154 -12.57 23.81 0.35
CA ARG A 154 -12.00 22.91 1.39
C ARG A 154 -10.64 22.34 0.98
N PRO A 155 -9.57 23.18 0.97
CA PRO A 155 -8.22 22.77 0.67
C PRO A 155 -7.74 21.64 1.59
N GLY A 156 -6.96 20.71 1.03
CA GLY A 156 -6.44 19.57 1.76
C GLY A 156 -6.16 18.38 0.86
N THR A 157 -5.76 17.29 1.48
CA THR A 157 -5.49 16.03 0.81
C THR A 157 -6.78 15.25 0.62
N ALA A 158 -6.99 14.69 -0.57
CA ALA A 158 -8.20 13.94 -0.87
C ALA A 158 -7.95 12.78 -1.85
N LEU A 159 -8.95 11.92 -1.99
CA LEU A 159 -8.84 10.70 -2.80
C LEU A 159 -9.05 11.00 -4.28
N ALA A 160 -8.09 10.56 -5.10
CA ALA A 160 -8.14 10.60 -6.55
C ALA A 160 -7.93 9.20 -7.13
N MET A 161 -8.26 9.04 -8.40
CA MET A 161 -8.11 7.79 -9.15
C MET A 161 -7.68 8.08 -10.58
N VAL A 162 -6.87 7.19 -11.14
CA VAL A 162 -6.47 7.18 -12.55
C VAL A 162 -6.48 5.75 -13.08
N ARG A 163 -6.60 5.57 -14.39
CA ARG A 163 -6.43 4.24 -15.00
C ARG A 163 -4.95 3.84 -14.90
N LEU A 164 -4.67 2.57 -14.63
CA LEU A 164 -3.31 2.03 -14.61
C LEU A 164 -3.06 1.20 -15.88
N ALA A 165 -1.93 1.42 -16.54
CA ALA A 165 -1.53 0.65 -17.72
C ALA A 165 -1.19 -0.79 -17.37
N ASP A 166 -1.01 -1.60 -18.41
CA ASP A 166 -0.74 -3.02 -18.23
C ASP A 166 0.62 -3.34 -17.62
N ASP A 167 1.55 -2.39 -17.68
CA ASP A 167 2.85 -2.49 -17.01
C ASP A 167 2.77 -2.32 -15.49
N MET A 168 1.58 -2.01 -14.94
CA MET A 168 1.32 -1.78 -13.52
C MET A 168 2.14 -0.62 -12.91
N MET A 169 2.74 0.23 -13.75
CA MET A 169 3.62 1.32 -13.32
C MET A 169 3.23 2.67 -13.91
N THR A 170 2.48 2.69 -15.02
CA THR A 170 2.17 3.90 -15.78
C THR A 170 0.71 4.31 -15.60
N PRO A 171 0.41 5.45 -14.95
CA PRO A 171 -0.91 6.08 -15.00
C PRO A 171 -1.30 6.49 -16.42
N VAL A 172 -2.57 6.30 -16.79
CA VAL A 172 -3.06 6.64 -18.13
C VAL A 172 -4.32 7.49 -18.09
N GLY A 173 -4.26 8.63 -18.78
CA GLY A 173 -5.38 9.55 -18.92
C GLY A 173 -5.51 10.52 -17.75
N PRO A 174 -6.64 11.23 -17.65
CA PRO A 174 -6.83 12.24 -16.62
C PRO A 174 -6.99 11.59 -15.24
N VAL A 175 -6.45 12.26 -14.22
CA VAL A 175 -6.74 11.97 -12.81
C VAL A 175 -8.14 12.49 -12.49
N THR A 176 -8.98 11.62 -11.92
CA THR A 176 -10.35 11.93 -11.50
C THR A 176 -10.42 12.03 -9.98
N THR A 177 -11.04 13.09 -9.48
CA THR A 177 -11.35 13.22 -8.05
C THR A 177 -12.44 12.22 -7.66
N VAL A 178 -12.20 11.44 -6.59
CA VAL A 178 -13.15 10.45 -6.09
C VAL A 178 -13.91 10.97 -4.89
N LEU A 179 -13.20 11.45 -3.88
CA LEU A 179 -13.79 11.92 -2.63
C LEU A 179 -13.04 13.14 -2.11
N ARG A 180 -13.79 14.19 -1.80
CA ARG A 180 -13.32 15.41 -1.11
C ARG A 180 -13.91 15.45 0.29
N ALA A 181 -13.24 16.17 1.19
CA ALA A 181 -13.86 16.61 2.43
C ALA A 181 -15.14 17.40 2.10
N PHE A 182 -16.26 16.99 2.67
CA PHE A 182 -17.58 17.59 2.46
C PHE A 182 -18.19 18.14 3.75
N ALA A 183 -17.61 17.84 4.90
CA ALA A 183 -18.07 18.27 6.21
C ALA A 183 -16.94 18.88 7.06
N ASP A 184 -17.30 19.79 7.96
CA ASP A 184 -16.34 20.53 8.79
C ASP A 184 -15.48 19.66 9.71
N TRP A 185 -16.02 18.53 10.16
CA TRP A 185 -15.26 17.58 10.99
C TRP A 185 -14.11 16.90 10.22
N GLN A 186 -14.09 17.01 8.89
CA GLN A 186 -13.02 16.48 8.03
C GLN A 186 -11.94 17.55 7.74
N ILE A 187 -12.11 18.78 8.23
CA ILE A 187 -11.07 19.80 8.12
C ILE A 187 -9.97 19.45 9.13
N TYR A 188 -8.80 19.09 8.61
CA TYR A 188 -7.61 18.84 9.42
C TYR A 188 -7.16 20.09 10.17
N GLU A 189 -7.10 21.23 9.47
CA GLU A 189 -6.62 22.50 10.02
C GLU A 189 -7.21 23.67 9.21
N ARG A 190 -7.73 24.71 9.90
CA ARG A 190 -8.21 25.95 9.28
C ARG A 190 -7.07 26.95 9.14
N ASN A 191 -7.09 27.77 8.10
CA ASN A 191 -6.04 28.75 7.79
C ASN A 191 -4.65 28.10 7.68
N ARG A 192 -4.59 26.94 7.02
CA ARG A 192 -3.36 26.14 6.93
C ARG A 192 -2.33 26.82 6.02
N PRO A 193 -1.10 27.09 6.49
CA PRO A 193 -0.01 27.53 5.64
C PRO A 193 0.53 26.35 4.83
N LEU A 194 0.42 26.39 3.50
CA LEU A 194 0.88 25.34 2.60
C LEU A 194 1.24 25.93 1.22
N TYR A 195 2.38 25.55 0.67
CA TYR A 195 2.92 26.05 -0.61
C TYR A 195 2.97 27.58 -0.69
N ASP A 196 3.58 28.22 0.32
CA ASP A 196 3.75 29.67 0.43
C ASP A 196 2.44 30.49 0.42
N LYS A 197 1.31 29.83 0.71
CA LYS A 197 -0.03 30.42 0.79
C LYS A 197 -0.74 29.95 2.05
N THR A 198 -1.75 30.72 2.47
CA THR A 198 -2.68 30.29 3.52
C THR A 198 -3.99 29.89 2.87
N TRP A 199 -4.48 28.71 3.22
CA TRP A 199 -5.69 28.12 2.67
C TRP A 199 -6.81 28.14 3.71
N ASP A 200 -7.92 28.81 3.38
CA ASP A 200 -9.12 28.83 4.21
C ASP A 200 -9.99 27.61 3.90
N ALA A 201 -10.58 27.00 4.93
CA ALA A 201 -11.27 25.71 4.86
C ALA A 201 -12.76 25.83 5.19
#